data_AF-A0A831KMF8-F1
#
_entry.id   AF-A0A831KMF8-F1
#
_cell.length_a   1.000
_cell.length_b   1.000
_cell.length_c   1.000
_cell.angle_alpha   90.00
_cell.angle_beta   90.00
_cell.angle_gamma   90.00
#
_symmetry.space_group_name_H-M   'P 1'
#
loop_
_entity.id
_entity.type
_entity.pdbx_description
1 polymer ?
#
loop_
_entity_poly.entity_id
_entity_poly.type
_entity_poly.pdbx_seq_one_letter_code
_entity_poly.pdbx_strand_id
1 'polypeptide(L)' 'MASHDLEDVIAIVDAREELPEEIATADHEVRKFISELFARFLEDPKFLESLPGKLRGDAANQARLPIIVMRMEKIARL' A
#
# COMPACT_ATOMS: atom_id res chain seq x y z
N MET A 1 2.05 18.86 -4.81
CA MET A 1 2.35 17.91 -5.92
C MET A 1 2.83 16.54 -5.44
N ALA A 2 2.71 16.20 -4.15
CA ALA A 2 3.08 14.87 -3.62
C ALA A 2 1.87 13.98 -3.24
N SER A 3 0.63 14.40 -3.58
CA SER A 3 -0.60 13.67 -3.18
C SER A 3 -1.05 12.62 -4.19
N HIS A 4 -0.74 12.79 -5.47
CA HIS A 4 -1.26 11.92 -6.54
C HIS A 4 -0.50 10.59 -6.59
N ASP A 5 0.83 10.61 -6.49
CA ASP A 5 1.64 9.38 -6.54
C ASP A 5 1.25 8.40 -5.43
N LEU A 6 0.92 8.90 -4.24
CA LEU A 6 0.51 8.08 -3.10
C LEU A 6 -0.92 7.54 -3.25
N GLU A 7 -1.85 8.35 -3.78
CA GLU A 7 -3.21 7.91 -4.08
C GLU A 7 -3.22 6.81 -5.15
N ASP A 8 -2.38 6.92 -6.17
CA ASP A 8 -2.21 5.89 -7.20
C ASP A 8 -1.64 4.61 -6.61
N VAL A 9 -0.62 4.70 -5.74
CA VAL A 9 -0.06 3.55 -5.04
C VAL A 9 -1.14 2.81 -4.25
N ILE A 10 -1.98 3.53 -3.51
CA ILE A 10 -3.07 2.92 -2.74
C ILE A 10 -4.14 2.32 -3.65
N ALA A 11 -4.47 2.97 -4.76
CA ALA A 11 -5.42 2.42 -5.74
C ALA A 11 -4.91 1.10 -6.34
N ILE A 12 -3.61 1.00 -6.64
CA ILE A 12 -3.00 -0.23 -7.16
C ILE A 12 -3.00 -1.34 -6.09
N VAL A 13 -2.65 -1.01 -4.84
CA VAL A 13 -2.66 -1.96 -3.71
C VAL A 13 -4.07 -2.46 -3.39
N ASP A 14 -5.09 -1.60 -3.52
CA ASP A 14 -6.50 -1.94 -3.33
C ASP A 14 -7.02 -2.85 -4.46
N ALA A 15 -6.71 -2.50 -5.71
CA ALA A 15 -7.26 -3.17 -6.88
C ALA A 15 -6.59 -4.49 -7.26
N ARG A 16 -5.34 -4.73 -6.85
CA ARG A 16 -4.53 -5.86 -7.32
C ARG A 16 -4.11 -6.76 -6.16
N GLU A 17 -4.80 -7.89 -6.02
CA GLU A 17 -4.59 -8.79 -4.90
C GLU A 17 -3.27 -9.57 -4.98
N GLU A 18 -2.80 -9.83 -6.20
CA GLU A 18 -1.58 -10.57 -6.52
C GLU A 18 -0.31 -9.69 -6.50
N LEU A 19 -0.46 -8.39 -6.19
CA LEU A 19 0.64 -7.45 -6.20
C LEU A 19 1.82 -7.88 -5.30
N PRO A 20 1.60 -8.38 -4.06
CA PRO A 20 2.71 -8.88 -3.24
C PRO A 20 3.47 -10.03 -3.90
N GLU A 21 2.76 -10.99 -4.52
CA GLU A 21 3.35 -12.14 -5.19
C GLU A 21 4.15 -11.71 -6.42
N GLU A 22 3.65 -10.75 -7.19
CA GLU A 22 4.39 -10.20 -8.33
C GLU A 22 5.67 -9.50 -7.91
N ILE A 23 5.61 -8.65 -6.87
CA ILE A 23 6.79 -7.98 -6.32
C ILE A 23 7.80 -9.01 -5.79
N ALA A 24 7.34 -10.11 -5.20
CA ALA A 24 8.20 -11.16 -4.70
C ALA A 24 9.04 -11.82 -5.82
N THR A 25 8.49 -11.90 -7.03
CA THR A 25 9.15 -12.46 -8.21
C THR A 25 10.04 -11.47 -8.97
N ALA A 26 10.03 -10.19 -8.61
CA ALA A 26 10.87 -9.17 -9.23
C ALA A 26 12.36 -9.35 -8.87
N ASP A 27 13.22 -8.68 -9.63
CA ASP A 27 14.65 -8.60 -9.34
C ASP A 27 14.91 -8.08 -7.92
N HIS A 28 15.97 -8.58 -7.29
CA HIS A 28 16.30 -8.30 -5.89
C HIS A 28 16.30 -6.81 -5.55
N GLU A 29 16.92 -5.97 -6.39
CA GLU A 29 17.00 -4.53 -6.16
C GLU A 29 15.62 -3.84 -6.22
N VAL A 30 14.75 -4.29 -7.13
CA VAL A 30 13.38 -3.76 -7.27
C VAL A 30 12.55 -4.17 -6.07
N ARG A 31 12.58 -5.45 -5.69
CA ARG A 31 11.88 -5.96 -4.52
C ARG A 31 12.31 -5.21 -3.27
N LYS A 32 13.61 -5.12 -3.01
CA LYS A 32 14.18 -4.43 -1.85
C LYS A 32 13.74 -2.97 -1.78
N PHE A 33 13.83 -2.24 -2.89
CA PHE A 33 13.42 -0.83 -2.94
C PHE A 33 11.94 -0.66 -2.58
N ILE A 34 11.08 -1.50 -3.15
CA ILE A 34 9.64 -1.46 -2.89
C ILE A 34 9.35 -1.84 -1.43
N SER A 35 9.93 -2.91 -0.90
CA SER A 35 9.74 -3.33 0.49
C SER A 35 10.14 -2.23 1.48
N GLU A 36 11.31 -1.60 1.28
CA GLU A 36 11.79 -0.50 2.12
C GLU A 36 10.87 0.74 2.06
N LEU A 37 10.33 1.04 0.87
CA LEU A 37 9.38 2.14 0.70
C LEU A 37 8.07 1.88 1.47
N PHE A 38 7.50 0.70 1.35
CA PHE A 38 6.28 0.33 2.07
C PHE A 38 6.50 0.26 3.58
N ALA A 39 7.67 -0.23 4.03
CA ALA A 39 8.04 -0.20 5.45
C ALA A 39 8.05 1.22 6.01
N ARG A 40 8.65 2.18 5.29
CA ARG A 40 8.65 3.60 5.69
C ARG A 40 7.26 4.21 5.78
N PHE A 41 6.35 3.85 4.87
CA PHE A 41 4.96 4.31 4.96
C PHE A 41 4.25 3.74 6.18
N LEU A 42 4.45 2.45 6.48
CA LEU A 42 3.86 1.80 7.66
C LEU A 42 4.44 2.32 8.99
N GLU A 43 5.67 2.83 8.98
CA GLU A 43 6.31 3.47 10.14
C GLU A 43 5.82 4.91 10.40
N ASP A 44 5.13 5.56 9.44
CA ASP A 44 4.58 6.91 9.60
C ASP A 44 3.12 6.88 10.11
N PRO A 45 2.85 7.25 11.38
CA PRO A 45 1.49 7.25 11.91
C PRO A 45 0.57 8.22 11.16
N LYS A 46 1.09 9.35 10.67
CA LYS A 46 0.29 10.33 9.93
C LYS A 46 -0.17 9.78 8.60
N PHE A 47 0.67 8.96 7.97
CA PHE A 47 0.28 8.25 6.77
C PHE A 47 -0.90 7.30 7.05
N LEU A 48 -0.79 6.45 8.08
CA LEU A 48 -1.85 5.52 8.47
C LEU A 48 -3.16 6.23 8.83
N GLU A 49 -3.09 7.33 9.57
CA GLU A 49 -4.24 8.18 9.91
C GLU A 49 -4.91 8.82 8.69
N SER A 50 -4.14 9.06 7.61
CA SER A 50 -4.65 9.66 6.37
C SER A 50 -5.35 8.64 5.44
N LEU A 51 -5.03 7.35 5.55
CA LEU A 51 -5.52 6.30 4.64
C LEU A 51 -7.05 6.23 4.51
N PRO A 52 -7.85 6.31 5.60
CA PRO A 52 -9.32 6.31 5.48
C PRO A 52 -9.84 7.44 4.58
N GLY A 53 -9.19 8.62 4.66
CA GLY A 53 -9.52 9.80 3.87
C GLY A 53 -9.11 9.71 2.40
N LYS A 54 -8.32 8.69 2.01
CA LYS A 54 -7.96 8.39 0.63
C LYS A 54 -8.96 7.45 -0.06
N LEU A 55 -9.84 6.81 0.71
CA LEU A 55 -10.90 5.94 0.19
C LEU A 55 -12.22 6.69 0.09
N ARG A 56 -13.15 6.18 -0.74
CA ARG A 56 -14.54 6.69 -0.73
C ARG A 56 -15.18 6.42 0.62
N GLY A 57 -16.03 7.34 1.08
CA GLY A 57 -16.61 7.29 2.44
C GLY A 57 -17.71 6.25 2.65
N ASP A 58 -18.17 5.55 1.61
CA ASP A 58 -19.19 4.52 1.78
C ASP A 58 -18.62 3.25 2.45
N ALA A 59 -19.50 2.50 3.13
CA ALA A 59 -19.11 1.37 3.96
C ALA A 59 -18.34 0.28 3.20
N ALA A 60 -18.68 0.05 1.93
CA ALA A 60 -18.01 -0.95 1.10
C ALA A 60 -16.56 -0.55 0.79
N ASN A 61 -16.31 0.74 0.57
CA ASN A 61 -14.95 1.25 0.35
C ASN A 61 -14.13 1.28 1.64
N GLN A 62 -14.73 1.70 2.75
CA GLN A 62 -14.04 1.72 4.06
C GLN A 62 -13.68 0.33 4.57
N ALA A 63 -14.49 -0.70 4.26
CA ALA A 63 -14.19 -2.09 4.61
C ALA A 63 -12.90 -2.64 3.97
N ARG A 64 -12.36 -1.98 2.94
CA ARG A 64 -11.11 -2.39 2.27
C ARG A 64 -9.85 -1.89 2.97
N LEU A 65 -9.96 -0.94 3.89
CA LEU A 65 -8.82 -0.37 4.60
C LEU A 65 -7.94 -1.45 5.29
N PRO A 66 -8.50 -2.42 6.05
CA PRO A 66 -7.67 -3.48 6.64
C PRO A 66 -6.99 -4.37 5.61
N ILE A 67 -7.61 -4.56 4.43
CA ILE A 67 -7.06 -5.38 3.34
C ILE A 67 -5.86 -4.66 2.72
N ILE A 68 -6.00 -3.36 2.46
CA ILE A 68 -4.93 -2.50 1.94
C ILE A 68 -3.73 -2.54 2.90
N VAL A 69 -3.94 -2.27 4.19
CA VAL A 69 -2.87 -2.29 5.21
C VAL A 69 -2.20 -3.66 5.27
N MET A 70 -2.97 -4.75 5.27
CA MET A 70 -2.43 -6.11 5.27
C MET A 70 -1.57 -6.42 4.02
N ARG A 71 -1.96 -5.93 2.83
CA ARG A 71 -1.14 -6.06 1.62
C ARG A 71 0.13 -5.21 1.69
N MET A 72 0.04 -3.98 2.21
CA MET A 72 1.21 -3.13 2.45
C MET A 72 2.21 -3.82 3.39
N GLU A 73 1.73 -4.43 4.48
CA GLU A 73 2.57 -5.20 5.41
C GLU A 73 3.22 -6.42 4.75
N LYS A 74 2.49 -7.14 3.87
CA LYS A 74 3.07 -8.24 3.11
C LYS A 74 4.22 -7.74 2.24
N ILE A 75 4.00 -6.66 1.49
CA ILE A 75 5.02 -6.06 0.60
C ILE A 75 6.23 -5.60 1.40
N ALA A 76 6.04 -4.97 2.56
CA ALA A 76 7.12 -4.50 3.41
C ALA A 76 8.02 -5.62 3.97
N ARG A 77 7.57 -6.89 3.93
CA ARG A 77 8.31 -8.06 4.43
C ARG A 77 8.99 -8.89 3.34
N LEU A 78 8.86 -8.50 2.06
CA LEU A 78 9.48 -9.16 0.90
C LEU A 78 10.97 -8.82 0.75
#